data_AF-A0A845JWR3-F1
#
_entry.id   AF-A0A845JWR3-F1
#
_cell.length_a   1.000
_cell.length_b   1.000
_cell.length_c   1.000
_cell.angle_alpha   90.00
_cell.angle_beta   90.00
_cell.angle_gamma   90.00
#
_symmetry.space_group_name_H-M   'P 1'
#
loop_
_entity.id
_entity.type
_entity.pdbx_description
1 polymer ?
#
loop_
_entity_poly.entity_id
_entity_poly.type
_entity_poly.pdbx_seq_one_letter_code
_entity_poly.pdbx_strand_id
1 'polypeptide(L)'
;MKKLFENFRNFINEVKNLVCPPATQDLELNTKNRDAAVQAEHIQYGPLNVDEPGDYWQNIAQAWNTTEEAARKSLCGNCVAFDISPRMKECMPGETSDKDGELGYCWMHHFKCHSARSCRTWAKGGPINKDSKSEEWQSKSPFGKKDDLKEA
;
A
#
# COMPACT_ATOMS: atom_id res chain seq x y z
N MET A 1 -2.95 -7.90 -39.62
CA MET A 1 -3.85 -7.98 -38.45
C MET A 1 -3.17 -8.52 -37.19
N LYS A 2 -2.56 -9.72 -37.19
CA LYS A 2 -1.93 -10.30 -35.97
C LYS A 2 -0.91 -9.38 -35.27
N LYS A 3 0.01 -8.78 -36.04
CA LYS A 3 0.99 -7.80 -35.55
C LYS A 3 0.35 -6.51 -34.99
N LEU A 4 -0.78 -6.09 -35.56
CA LEU A 4 -1.54 -4.93 -35.08
C LEU A 4 -2.24 -5.24 -33.75
N PHE A 5 -2.79 -6.46 -33.60
CA PHE A 5 -3.38 -6.93 -32.36
C PHE A 5 -2.34 -7.13 -31.25
N GLU A 6 -1.16 -7.66 -31.57
CA GLU A 6 -0.05 -7.78 -30.63
C GLU A 6 0.44 -6.40 -30.16
N ASN A 7 0.63 -5.45 -31.09
CA ASN A 7 1.00 -4.08 -30.74
C ASN A 7 -0.06 -3.38 -29.89
N PHE A 8 -1.34 -3.54 -30.23
CA PHE A 8 -2.44 -2.98 -29.45
C PHE A 8 -2.50 -3.59 -28.05
N ARG A 9 -2.30 -4.90 -27.92
CA ARG A 9 -2.25 -5.59 -26.63
C ARG A 9 -1.09 -5.08 -25.76
N ASN A 10 0.09 -4.87 -26.35
CA ASN A 10 1.24 -4.32 -25.64
C ASN A 10 0.98 -2.90 -25.16
N PHE A 11 0.44 -2.03 -26.04
CA PHE A 11 0.05 -0.67 -25.68
C PHE A 11 -0.97 -0.64 -24.52
N ILE A 12 -2.02 -1.48 -24.57
CA ILE A 12 -3.01 -1.55 -23.49
C ILE A 12 -2.38 -2.01 -22.17
N ASN A 13 -1.42 -2.94 -22.20
CA ASN A 13 -0.72 -3.37 -20.99
C ASN A 13 0.18 -2.28 -20.41
N GLU A 14 0.89 -1.53 -21.27
CA GLU A 14 1.68 -0.37 -20.85
C GLU A 14 0.79 0.72 -20.23
N VAL A 15 -0.35 1.03 -20.85
CA VAL A 15 -1.31 2.01 -20.31
C VAL A 15 -1.88 1.56 -18.97
N LYS A 16 -2.20 0.27 -18.79
CA LYS A 16 -2.66 -0.26 -17.50
C LYS A 16 -1.63 -0.04 -16.37
N ASN A 17 -0.34 -0.13 -16.68
CA ASN A 17 0.74 0.14 -15.74
C ASN A 17 0.89 1.65 -15.43
N LEU A 18 0.20 2.53 -16.14
CA LEU A 18 0.18 3.98 -15.89
C LEU A 18 -1.08 4.44 -15.14
N VAL A 19 -2.10 3.58 -14.98
CA VAL A 19 -3.34 3.96 -14.28
C VAL A 19 -3.11 3.97 -12.77
N CYS A 20 -3.47 5.06 -12.10
CA CYS A 20 -3.42 5.15 -10.64
C CYS A 20 -4.36 4.13 -9.97
N PRO A 21 -3.95 3.48 -8.86
CA PRO A 21 -4.85 2.57 -8.14
C PRO A 21 -6.12 3.32 -7.68
N PRO A 22 -7.32 2.71 -7.75
CA PRO A 22 -8.57 3.41 -7.44
C PRO A 22 -8.61 4.07 -6.06
N ALA A 23 -8.10 3.39 -5.03
CA ALA A 23 -8.01 3.93 -3.66
C ALA A 23 -7.07 5.14 -3.53
N THR A 24 -6.24 5.44 -4.54
CA THR A 24 -5.48 6.70 -4.56
C THR A 24 -6.34 7.91 -4.97
N GLN A 25 -7.43 7.67 -5.70
CA GLN A 25 -8.33 8.71 -6.23
C GLN A 25 -9.66 8.76 -5.49
N ASP A 26 -10.12 7.64 -4.94
CA ASP A 26 -11.40 7.49 -4.27
C ASP A 26 -11.23 7.44 -2.75
N LEU A 27 -11.74 8.48 -2.07
CA LEU A 27 -11.67 8.62 -0.61
C LEU A 27 -12.50 7.55 0.12
N GLU A 28 -13.68 7.19 -0.41
CA GLU A 28 -14.57 6.24 0.22
C GLU A 28 -13.95 4.84 0.15
N LEU A 29 -13.48 4.44 -1.04
CA LEU A 29 -12.79 3.17 -1.21
C LEU A 29 -11.51 3.09 -0.36
N ASN A 30 -10.71 4.15 -0.34
CA ASN A 30 -9.52 4.24 0.50
C ASN A 30 -9.86 4.03 1.99
N THR A 31 -10.91 4.71 2.46
CA THR A 31 -11.37 4.63 3.85
C THR A 31 -11.87 3.24 4.18
N LYS A 32 -12.69 2.64 3.30
CA LYS A 32 -13.16 1.25 3.44
C LYS A 32 -12.00 0.27 3.59
N ASN A 33 -10.98 0.36 2.72
CA ASN A 33 -9.82 -0.53 2.75
C ASN A 33 -8.96 -0.32 4.00
N ARG A 34 -8.73 0.94 4.39
CA ARG A 34 -8.00 1.27 5.62
C ARG A 34 -8.71 0.74 6.85
N ASP A 35 -10.01 0.97 6.97
CA ASP A 35 -10.79 0.59 8.15
C ASP A 35 -10.88 -0.95 8.25
N ALA A 36 -11.01 -1.65 7.12
CA ALA A 36 -10.89 -3.11 7.08
C ALA A 36 -9.51 -3.59 7.58
N ALA A 37 -8.42 -2.92 7.20
CA ALA A 37 -7.07 -3.24 7.67
C ALA A 37 -6.85 -2.93 9.17
N VAL A 38 -7.53 -1.93 9.71
CA VAL A 38 -7.52 -1.65 11.16
C VAL A 38 -8.31 -2.73 11.92
N GLN A 39 -9.48 -3.12 11.43
CA GLN A 39 -10.39 -4.03 12.12
C GLN A 39 -9.97 -5.51 12.01
N ALA A 40 -9.36 -5.92 10.90
CA ALA A 40 -8.96 -7.30 10.69
C ALA A 40 -7.87 -7.74 11.67
N GLU A 41 -8.14 -8.77 12.47
CA GLU A 41 -7.22 -9.27 13.50
C GLU A 41 -5.87 -9.72 12.92
N HIS A 42 -5.84 -10.25 11.70
CA HIS A 42 -4.61 -10.68 11.04
C HIS A 42 -3.81 -9.53 10.41
N ILE A 43 -4.35 -8.30 10.37
CA ILE A 43 -3.68 -7.11 9.82
C ILE A 43 -3.35 -6.11 10.92
N GLN A 44 -4.35 -5.63 11.65
CA GLN A 44 -4.20 -4.64 12.73
C GLN A 44 -3.30 -3.47 12.33
N TYR A 45 -3.68 -2.72 11.30
CA TYR A 45 -2.95 -1.54 10.86
C TYR A 45 -3.01 -0.42 11.91
N GLY A 46 -1.86 0.19 12.24
CA GLY A 46 -1.79 1.25 13.25
C GLY A 46 -0.36 1.64 13.63
N PRO A 47 -0.15 2.36 14.74
CA PRO A 47 -1.19 2.91 15.62
C PRO A 47 -1.94 4.07 14.94
N LEU A 48 -3.11 4.45 15.48
CA LEU A 48 -3.86 5.61 14.99
C LEU A 48 -3.04 6.90 15.14
N ASN A 49 -2.53 7.14 16.35
CA ASN A 49 -1.59 8.21 16.68
C ASN A 49 -0.24 7.56 17.05
N VAL A 50 0.83 7.94 16.37
CA VAL A 50 2.18 7.40 16.64
C VAL A 50 2.80 7.96 17.92
N ASP A 51 2.39 9.17 18.33
CA ASP A 51 2.83 9.81 19.58
C ASP A 51 2.10 9.24 20.81
N GLU A 52 0.87 8.76 20.60
CA GLU A 52 0.04 8.15 21.64
C GLU A 52 -0.41 6.72 21.21
N PRO A 53 0.54 5.76 21.10
CA PRO A 53 0.26 4.47 20.48
C PRO A 53 -0.51 3.49 21.38
N GLY A 54 -0.67 3.80 22.68
CA GLY A 54 -1.14 2.83 23.67
C GLY A 54 -0.32 1.54 23.65
N ASP A 55 -0.99 0.40 23.77
CA ASP A 55 -0.35 -0.93 23.78
C ASP A 55 -0.06 -1.49 22.37
N TYR A 56 -0.22 -0.69 21.31
CA TYR A 56 -0.13 -1.16 19.93
C TYR A 56 1.19 -1.90 19.64
N TRP A 57 2.33 -1.32 20.03
CA TRP A 57 3.64 -1.91 19.76
C TRP A 57 3.86 -3.22 20.52
N GLN A 58 3.35 -3.32 21.74
CA GLN A 58 3.37 -4.56 22.52
C GLN A 58 2.54 -5.64 21.85
N ASN A 59 1.36 -5.29 21.34
CA ASN A 59 0.47 -6.21 20.63
C ASN A 59 1.06 -6.71 19.30
N ILE A 60 1.76 -5.85 18.55
CA ILE A 60 2.50 -6.26 17.34
C ILE A 60 3.68 -7.18 17.71
N ALA A 61 4.43 -6.85 18.76
CA ALA A 61 5.55 -7.66 19.22
C ALA A 61 5.11 -9.08 19.64
N GLN A 62 4.00 -9.18 20.38
CA GLN A 62 3.39 -10.45 20.76
C GLN A 62 2.92 -11.25 19.53
N ALA A 63 2.25 -10.61 18.57
CA ALA A 63 1.78 -11.27 17.36
C ALA A 63 2.92 -11.86 16.51
N TRP A 64 4.08 -11.20 16.51
CA TRP A 64 5.29 -11.65 15.79
C TRP A 64 6.26 -12.48 16.64
N ASN A 65 5.95 -12.73 17.91
CA ASN A 65 6.85 -13.36 18.87
C ASN A 65 8.26 -12.71 18.88
N THR A 66 8.28 -11.38 18.99
CA THR A 66 9.51 -10.56 18.93
C THR A 66 9.51 -9.51 20.06
N THR A 67 10.53 -8.65 20.10
CA THR A 67 10.62 -7.55 21.08
C THR A 67 9.83 -6.32 20.62
N GLU A 68 9.37 -5.51 21.57
CA GLU A 68 8.73 -4.22 21.26
C GLU A 68 9.66 -3.29 20.47
N GLU A 69 10.97 -3.34 20.75
CA GLU A 69 11.98 -2.59 20.00
C GLU A 69 12.03 -3.02 18.53
N ALA A 70 11.97 -4.32 18.25
CA ALA A 70 11.93 -4.83 16.88
C ALA A 70 10.62 -4.44 16.18
N ALA A 71 9.48 -4.54 16.88
CA ALA A 71 8.18 -4.13 16.35
C ALA A 71 8.15 -2.64 15.95
N ARG A 72 8.72 -1.76 16.78
CA ARG A 72 8.83 -0.32 16.49
C ARG A 72 9.75 -0.01 15.29
N LYS A 73 10.66 -0.92 14.93
CA LYS A 73 11.50 -0.79 13.73
C LYS A 73 10.84 -1.36 12.47
N SER A 74 9.76 -2.12 12.60
CA SER A 74 9.01 -2.72 11.49
C SER A 74 7.91 -1.76 11.00
N LEU A 75 8.32 -0.69 10.33
CA LEU A 75 7.43 0.39 9.89
C LEU A 75 7.00 0.22 8.43
N CYS A 76 5.87 0.82 8.05
CA CYS A 76 5.42 0.89 6.66
C CYS A 76 6.50 1.54 5.79
N GLY A 77 7.20 2.56 6.28
CA GLY A 77 8.30 3.23 5.57
C GLY A 77 9.48 2.33 5.17
N ASN A 78 9.62 1.14 5.77
CA ASN A 78 10.62 0.13 5.36
C ASN A 78 10.00 -1.21 4.93
N CYS A 79 8.68 -1.24 4.73
CA CYS A 79 7.93 -2.39 4.27
C CYS A 79 8.04 -2.54 2.75
N VAL A 80 8.27 -3.77 2.27
CA VAL A 80 8.44 -4.10 0.84
C VAL A 80 7.22 -3.73 -0.03
N ALA A 81 6.05 -3.57 0.57
CA ALA A 81 4.80 -3.23 -0.11
C ALA A 81 4.43 -1.75 -0.04
N PHE A 82 5.24 -0.91 0.62
CA PHE A 82 4.99 0.53 0.75
C PHE A 82 5.59 1.28 -0.43
N ASP A 83 4.74 1.98 -1.18
CA ASP A 83 5.09 2.63 -2.43
C ASP A 83 5.05 4.15 -2.35
N ILE A 84 6.22 4.72 -2.62
CA ILE A 84 6.54 6.15 -2.65
C ILE A 84 7.29 6.50 -3.95
N SER A 85 7.21 5.63 -4.96
CA SER A 85 7.78 5.89 -6.28
C SER A 85 7.21 7.18 -6.88
N PRO A 86 7.96 7.88 -7.76
CA PRO A 86 7.48 9.08 -8.44
C PRO A 86 6.07 8.93 -9.03
N ARG A 87 5.80 7.84 -9.77
CA ARG A 87 4.47 7.56 -10.33
C ARG A 87 3.38 7.43 -9.28
N MET A 88 3.70 6.85 -8.12
CA MET A 88 2.72 6.66 -7.05
C MET A 88 2.44 7.99 -6.31
N LYS A 89 3.46 8.84 -6.16
CA LYS A 89 3.28 10.19 -5.61
C LYS A 89 2.42 11.06 -6.52
N GLU A 90 2.56 10.94 -7.84
CA GLU A 90 1.68 11.61 -8.80
C GLU A 90 0.21 11.17 -8.66
N CYS A 91 -0.03 9.91 -8.29
CA CYS A 91 -1.36 9.40 -7.98
C CYS A 91 -1.91 9.87 -6.64
N MET A 92 -1.12 10.47 -5.77
CA MET A 92 -1.58 10.91 -4.45
C MET A 92 -1.22 12.39 -4.24
N PRO A 93 -1.78 13.31 -5.05
CA PRO A 93 -1.47 14.73 -4.93
C PRO A 93 -1.90 15.25 -3.56
N GLY A 94 -1.00 15.97 -2.90
CA GLY A 94 -1.19 16.53 -1.56
C GLY A 94 0.03 16.26 -0.68
N GLU A 95 0.81 17.31 -0.43
CA GLU A 95 1.91 17.22 0.54
C GLU A 95 1.33 17.08 1.95
N THR A 96 1.81 16.10 2.71
CA THR A 96 1.56 16.05 4.15
C THR A 96 2.47 17.07 4.81
N SER A 97 1.93 17.95 5.66
CA SER A 97 2.74 18.82 6.53
C SER A 97 3.35 18.06 7.73
N ASP A 98 3.15 16.75 7.75
CA ASP A 98 3.62 15.83 8.77
C ASP A 98 5.16 15.68 8.68
N LYS A 99 5.84 15.82 9.81
CA LYS A 99 7.30 15.63 9.92
C LYS A 99 7.64 14.20 10.31
N ASP A 100 6.68 13.45 10.85
CA ASP A 100 6.87 12.13 11.44
C ASP A 100 6.83 11.02 10.38
N GLY A 101 6.36 11.32 9.16
CA GLY A 101 6.41 10.39 8.04
C GLY A 101 5.98 10.97 6.71
N GLU A 102 5.87 10.09 5.71
CA GLU A 102 5.38 10.41 4.38
C GLU A 102 4.17 9.55 4.03
N LEU A 103 3.29 10.10 3.19
CA LEU A 103 2.17 9.37 2.61
C LEU A 103 2.67 8.47 1.48
N GLY A 104 2.29 7.19 1.51
CA GLY A 104 2.56 6.23 0.45
C GLY A 104 1.38 5.30 0.22
N TYR A 105 1.50 4.38 -0.73
CA TYR A 105 0.47 3.41 -1.06
C TYR A 105 0.86 2.01 -0.60
N CYS A 106 -0.05 1.28 0.04
CA CYS A 106 0.21 -0.11 0.43
C CYS A 106 -0.32 -1.07 -0.65
N TRP A 107 0.58 -1.78 -1.33
CA TRP A 107 0.18 -2.77 -2.34
C TRP A 107 -0.42 -4.05 -1.76
N MET A 108 -0.21 -4.36 -0.48
CA MET A 108 -0.82 -5.54 0.15
C MET A 108 -2.29 -5.31 0.52
N HIS A 109 -2.61 -4.09 0.97
CA HIS A 109 -3.92 -3.77 1.56
C HIS A 109 -4.70 -2.69 0.82
N HIS A 110 -4.12 -2.14 -0.23
CA HIS A 110 -4.83 -1.32 -1.22
C HIS A 110 -5.40 0.00 -0.68
N PHE A 111 -4.62 0.72 0.14
CA PHE A 111 -5.00 2.04 0.65
C PHE A 111 -3.76 2.95 0.82
N LYS A 112 -4.00 4.27 0.93
CA LYS A 112 -3.01 5.29 1.28
C LYS A 112 -2.60 5.17 2.75
N CYS A 113 -1.34 4.87 2.98
CA CYS A 113 -0.75 4.54 4.28
C CYS A 113 0.26 5.60 4.72
N HIS A 114 0.47 5.73 6.03
CA HIS A 114 1.52 6.57 6.62
C HIS A 114 2.79 5.77 6.93
N SER A 115 3.98 6.30 6.60
CA SER A 115 5.24 5.58 6.74
C SER A 115 5.61 5.22 8.20
N ALA A 116 5.17 6.02 9.19
CA ALA A 116 5.43 5.80 10.61
C ALA A 116 4.55 4.71 11.27
N ARG A 117 3.55 4.18 10.55
CA ARG A 117 2.67 3.12 11.04
C ARG A 117 3.24 1.74 10.73
N SER A 118 2.58 0.69 11.19
CA SER A 118 2.95 -0.72 11.03
C SER A 118 1.69 -1.57 10.85
N CYS A 119 1.85 -2.89 10.71
CA CYS A 119 0.79 -3.88 10.75
C CYS A 119 1.38 -5.28 11.01
N ARG A 120 0.53 -6.24 11.38
CA ARG A 120 0.90 -7.65 11.59
C ARG A 120 1.35 -8.37 10.31
N THR A 121 1.09 -7.82 9.13
CA THR A 121 1.55 -8.39 7.85
C THR A 121 2.78 -7.67 7.30
N TRP A 122 3.50 -6.90 8.12
CA TRP A 122 4.73 -6.22 7.69
C TRP A 122 5.74 -7.21 7.10
N ALA A 123 6.44 -6.80 6.04
CA ALA A 123 7.47 -7.61 5.40
C ALA A 123 8.68 -6.75 5.03
N LYS A 124 9.88 -7.23 5.38
CA LYS A 124 11.15 -6.55 5.10
C LYS A 124 11.40 -6.41 3.60
N GLY A 125 11.94 -5.26 3.18
CA GLY A 125 12.48 -5.08 1.83
C GLY A 125 12.14 -3.75 1.16
N GLY A 126 11.55 -2.80 1.88
CA GLY A 126 11.09 -1.53 1.33
C GLY A 126 11.99 -0.32 1.57
N PRO A 127 11.51 0.88 1.20
CA PRO A 127 10.26 1.12 0.46
C PRO A 127 10.43 0.93 -1.06
N ILE A 128 9.32 0.84 -1.79
CA ILE A 128 9.30 0.91 -3.26
C ILE A 128 9.49 2.38 -3.65
N ASN A 129 10.65 2.70 -4.22
CA ASN A 129 11.03 4.05 -4.62
C ASN A 129 11.36 4.18 -6.12
N LYS A 130 11.08 3.13 -6.91
CA LYS A 130 11.29 3.09 -8.36
C LYS A 130 9.99 2.74 -9.07
N ASP A 131 9.67 3.48 -10.12
CA ASP A 131 8.47 3.27 -10.93
C ASP A 131 8.39 1.85 -11.48
N SER A 132 9.51 1.30 -11.97
CA SER A 132 9.54 -0.08 -12.48
C SER A 132 9.15 -1.13 -11.44
N LYS A 133 9.49 -0.91 -10.15
CA LYS A 133 9.06 -1.80 -9.07
C LYS A 133 7.60 -1.58 -8.69
N SER A 134 7.14 -0.33 -8.72
CA SER A 134 5.73 0.00 -8.55
C SER A 134 4.85 -0.66 -9.63
N GLU A 135 5.26 -0.62 -10.89
CA GLU A 135 4.60 -1.31 -12.02
C GLU A 135 4.59 -2.84 -11.85
N GLU A 136 5.71 -3.43 -11.42
CA GLU A 136 5.77 -4.87 -11.11
C GLU A 136 4.74 -5.26 -10.05
N TRP A 137 4.61 -4.47 -8.97
CA TRP A 137 3.59 -4.69 -7.93
C TRP A 137 2.18 -4.52 -8.47
N GLN A 138 1.94 -3.48 -9.26
CA GLN A 138 0.65 -3.22 -9.88
C GLN A 138 0.20 -4.38 -10.79
N SER A 139 1.12 -4.91 -11.60
CA SER A 139 0.82 -6.03 -12.52
C SER A 139 0.48 -7.34 -11.80
N LYS A 140 0.98 -7.54 -10.57
CA LYS A 140 0.71 -8.73 -9.75
C LYS A 140 -0.54 -8.59 -8.89
N SER A 141 -0.92 -7.35 -8.58
CA SER A 141 -2.11 -7.06 -7.79
C SER A 141 -3.38 -7.55 -8.51
N PRO A 142 -4.41 -8.00 -7.77
CA PRO A 142 -5.68 -8.37 -8.36
C PRO A 142 -6.39 -7.23 -9.11
N PHE A 143 -5.94 -5.98 -8.98
CA PHE A 143 -6.51 -4.82 -9.68
C PHE A 143 -6.73 -5.07 -11.18
N GLY A 144 -8.00 -4.98 -11.60
CA GLY A 144 -8.40 -5.10 -13.00
C GLY A 144 -8.52 -6.53 -13.52
N LYS A 145 -8.51 -7.56 -12.64
CA LYS A 145 -8.99 -8.89 -13.00
C LYS A 145 -10.52 -8.92 -12.97
N LYS A 146 -11.12 -9.60 -13.96
CA LYS A 146 -12.55 -9.61 -14.31
C LYS A 146 -13.53 -9.95 -13.18
N ASP A 147 -13.07 -10.39 -12.01
CA ASP A 147 -13.93 -10.88 -10.95
C ASP A 147 -14.42 -9.77 -10.00
N ASP A 148 -13.78 -8.60 -9.97
CA ASP A 148 -14.25 -7.43 -9.20
C ASP A 148 -15.43 -6.68 -9.88
N LEU A 149 -15.81 -7.08 -11.11
CA LEU A 149 -16.93 -6.49 -11.86
C LEU A 149 -18.22 -7.30 -11.73
N LYS A 150 -18.27 -8.32 -10.86
CA LYS A 150 -19.46 -9.19 -10.72
C LYS A 150 -20.39 -8.84 -9.56
N GLU A 151 -20.07 -7.85 -8.74
CA GLU A 151 -20.90 -7.53 -7.56
C GLU A 151 -21.09 -6.01 -7.35
N ALA A 152 -21.42 -5.28 -8.42
CA ALA A 152 -22.04 -3.97 -8.35
C ALA A 152 -23.37 -3.97 -9.10
#